data_AF-X0LWB4-F1
#
_entry.id   AF-X0LWB4-F1
#
_cell.length_a   1.000
_cell.length_b   1.000
_cell.length_c   1.000
_cell.angle_alpha   90.00
_cell.angle_beta   90.00
_cell.angle_gamma   90.00
#
_symmetry.space_group_name_H-M   'P 1'
#
loop_
_entity.id
_entity.type
_entity.pdbx_description
1 polymer ?
#
loop_
_entity_poly.entity_id
_entity_poly.type
_entity_poly.pdbx_seq_one_letter_code
_entity_poly.pdbx_strand_id
1 'polypeptide(L)'
;MGGDGDQGAFESLAAVYDLGKRRRYQSIWMSLVGFTAHAHSEGTLGEMGLRLTESQIDDILDIEQEIWQIDTRAIARRREKGGFEDVWVPIRQLLMEALRKPKSTPRNNPLVWWIAVLARSAVSGDSDIDFISRGRFHKNPMPMDVDLRERLEAIVHYSKVLVLDGAFSTWSERSERSEWVMEVQSRLNMVSIEWLNEEGGSRPAGPSGDGGPVYSTDAWQSVVAHIAEQTERHLGGKQKTAIYRLRMLANAMMQ
;
A
#
# COMPACT_ATOMS: atom_id res chain seq x y z
N MET A 1 4.15 -12.07 -40.96
CA MET A 1 4.14 -10.73 -40.33
C MET A 1 3.30 -10.84 -39.09
N GLY A 2 3.94 -11.07 -37.94
CA GLY A 2 3.25 -11.17 -36.66
C GLY A 2 2.95 -9.76 -36.18
N GLY A 3 1.67 -9.47 -35.95
CA GLY A 3 1.27 -8.21 -35.32
C GLY A 3 1.74 -8.21 -33.88
N ASP A 4 2.54 -7.22 -33.52
CA ASP A 4 2.66 -6.76 -32.14
C ASP A 4 1.25 -6.32 -31.72
N GLY A 5 0.51 -7.25 -31.14
CA GLY A 5 -0.69 -6.92 -30.41
C GLY A 5 -0.27 -6.08 -29.23
N ASP A 6 -0.65 -4.80 -29.27
CA ASP A 6 -0.62 -3.89 -28.13
C ASP A 6 -1.36 -4.57 -26.97
N GLN A 7 -0.60 -5.27 -26.12
CA GLN A 7 -1.11 -5.87 -24.90
C GLN A 7 -1.37 -4.68 -23.98
N GLY A 8 -2.62 -4.22 -23.98
CA GLY A 8 -3.05 -3.00 -23.33
C GLY A 8 -2.49 -2.84 -21.91
N ALA A 9 -2.36 -1.59 -21.49
CA ALA A 9 -1.78 -1.22 -20.20
C ALA A 9 -2.33 -2.07 -19.05
N PHE A 10 -1.40 -2.54 -18.21
CA PHE A 10 -1.61 -3.28 -16.96
C PHE A 10 -3.04 -3.19 -16.40
N GLU A 11 -3.86 -4.22 -16.65
CA GLU A 11 -5.19 -4.34 -16.05
C GLU A 11 -5.12 -5.21 -14.79
N SER A 12 -4.89 -4.56 -13.65
CA SER A 12 -5.07 -5.05 -12.27
C SER A 12 -3.85 -5.61 -11.53
N LEU A 13 -3.60 -5.07 -10.32
CA LEU A 13 -2.77 -5.66 -9.25
C LEU A 13 -3.40 -6.90 -8.58
N ALA A 14 -4.49 -7.48 -9.11
CA ALA A 14 -5.34 -8.38 -8.33
C ALA A 14 -6.20 -9.38 -9.10
N ALA A 15 -6.50 -10.48 -8.39
CA ALA A 15 -7.45 -11.46 -8.85
C ALA A 15 -8.91 -11.05 -8.59
N VAL A 16 -9.80 -11.26 -9.57
CA VAL A 16 -11.20 -10.80 -9.56
C VAL A 16 -11.99 -11.38 -8.39
N TYR A 17 -11.73 -12.64 -8.02
CA TYR A 17 -12.38 -13.32 -6.89
C TYR A 17 -12.04 -12.75 -5.50
N ASP A 18 -10.99 -11.92 -5.40
CA ASP A 18 -10.57 -11.27 -4.15
C ASP A 18 -10.81 -9.74 -4.18
N LEU A 19 -11.43 -9.21 -5.24
CA LEU A 19 -11.62 -7.76 -5.42
C LEU A 19 -12.43 -7.12 -4.29
N GLY A 20 -13.49 -7.78 -3.80
CA GLY A 20 -14.30 -7.26 -2.71
C GLY A 20 -13.52 -7.16 -1.39
N LYS A 21 -12.69 -8.15 -1.08
CA LYS A 21 -11.83 -8.14 0.12
C LYS A 21 -10.68 -7.15 -0.03
N ARG A 22 -10.06 -7.06 -1.21
CA ARG A 22 -8.99 -6.10 -1.51
C ARG A 22 -9.44 -4.66 -1.50
N ARG A 23 -10.58 -4.33 -2.10
CA ARG A 23 -11.16 -2.96 -2.01
C ARG A 23 -11.38 -2.57 -0.56
N ARG A 24 -11.91 -3.49 0.26
CA ARG A 24 -12.03 -3.29 1.70
C ARG A 24 -10.68 -3.08 2.38
N TYR A 25 -9.68 -3.90 2.07
CA TYR A 25 -8.36 -3.78 2.70
C TYR A 25 -7.57 -2.54 2.24
N GLN A 26 -7.70 -2.13 0.97
CA GLN A 26 -7.17 -0.87 0.45
C GLN A 26 -7.81 0.31 1.15
N SER A 27 -9.14 0.27 1.34
CA SER A 27 -9.85 1.35 2.04
C SER A 27 -9.40 1.53 3.49
N ILE A 28 -8.87 0.49 4.14
CA ILE A 28 -8.26 0.59 5.47
C ILE A 28 -6.96 1.42 5.43
N TRP A 29 -6.13 1.28 4.41
CA TRP A 29 -4.95 2.16 4.23
C TRP A 29 -5.33 3.57 3.82
N MET A 30 -6.30 3.70 2.92
CA MET A 30 -6.78 5.01 2.50
C MET A 30 -7.47 5.75 3.65
N SER A 31 -8.07 5.04 4.60
CA SER A 31 -8.62 5.66 5.81
C SER A 31 -7.55 6.24 6.72
N LEU A 32 -6.38 5.60 6.84
CA LEU A 32 -5.23 6.16 7.55
C LEU A 32 -4.82 7.49 6.91
N VAL A 33 -4.64 7.50 5.59
CA VAL A 33 -4.21 8.69 4.85
C VAL A 33 -5.26 9.80 4.97
N GLY A 34 -6.52 9.49 4.66
CA GLY A 34 -7.62 10.45 4.69
C GLY A 34 -7.89 11.00 6.09
N PHE A 35 -7.79 10.17 7.13
CA PHE A 35 -7.94 10.65 8.50
C PHE A 35 -6.76 11.51 8.95
N THR A 36 -5.54 11.16 8.55
CA THR A 36 -4.34 11.96 8.88
C THR A 36 -4.39 13.32 8.19
N ALA A 37 -4.73 13.37 6.90
CA ALA A 37 -4.91 14.62 6.15
C ALA A 37 -6.06 15.46 6.74
N HIS A 38 -7.19 14.84 7.07
CA HIS A 38 -8.28 15.58 7.72
C HIS A 38 -7.89 16.13 9.10
N ALA A 39 -7.25 15.32 9.96
CA ALA A 39 -6.81 15.80 11.26
C ALA A 39 -5.74 16.91 11.14
N HIS A 40 -4.93 16.87 10.08
CA HIS A 40 -3.99 17.93 9.72
C HIS A 40 -4.74 19.22 9.33
N SER A 41 -5.71 19.13 8.40
CA SER A 41 -6.49 20.29 7.94
C SER A 41 -7.27 20.97 9.06
N GLU A 42 -7.74 20.21 10.04
CA GLU A 42 -8.45 20.73 11.22
C GLU A 42 -7.48 21.20 12.34
N GLY A 43 -6.17 21.02 12.19
CA GLY A 43 -5.18 21.38 13.21
C GLY A 43 -5.19 20.50 14.47
N THR A 44 -5.84 19.33 14.42
CA THR A 44 -6.09 18.47 15.59
C THR A 44 -5.02 17.41 15.84
N LEU A 45 -4.09 17.18 14.91
CA LEU A 45 -3.04 16.16 15.05
C LEU A 45 -2.28 16.26 16.38
N GLY A 46 -1.84 17.47 16.74
CA GLY A 46 -1.09 17.72 17.98
C GLY A 46 -1.92 17.47 19.24
N GLU A 47 -3.20 17.86 19.22
CA GLU A 47 -4.16 17.63 20.32
C GLU A 47 -4.45 16.13 20.49
N MET A 48 -4.56 15.41 19.37
CA MET A 48 -4.69 13.95 19.31
C MET A 48 -3.38 13.21 19.62
N GLY A 49 -2.31 13.94 19.92
CA GLY A 49 -1.04 13.42 20.41
C GLY A 49 -0.08 12.93 19.33
N LEU A 50 -0.35 13.18 18.04
CA LEU A 50 0.53 12.85 16.93
C LEU A 50 1.40 14.06 16.55
N ARG A 51 2.72 13.85 16.50
CA ARG A 51 3.69 14.82 15.99
C ARG A 51 4.37 14.26 14.76
N LEU A 52 4.11 14.88 13.62
CA LEU A 52 4.73 14.55 12.34
C LEU A 52 6.03 15.34 12.17
N THR A 53 6.95 14.80 11.37
CA THR A 53 8.13 15.55 10.91
C THR A 53 7.73 16.50 9.78
N GLU A 54 8.55 17.51 9.49
CA GLU A 54 8.32 18.45 8.38
C GLU A 54 8.09 17.69 7.05
N SER A 55 8.97 16.75 6.70
CA SER A 55 8.81 15.86 5.53
C SER A 55 7.45 15.16 5.46
N GLN A 56 6.91 14.72 6.61
CA GLN A 56 5.60 14.04 6.65
C GLN A 56 4.43 15.02 6.52
N ILE A 57 4.63 16.27 6.90
CA ILE A 57 3.66 17.35 6.71
C ILE A 57 3.66 17.76 5.25
N ASP A 58 4.84 17.90 4.63
CA ASP A 58 5.00 18.19 3.21
C ASP A 58 4.31 17.12 2.36
N ASP A 59 4.54 15.83 2.65
CA ASP A 59 3.84 14.72 1.99
C ASP A 59 2.29 14.85 2.11
N ILE A 60 1.78 15.30 3.27
CA ILE A 60 0.33 15.48 3.47
C ILE A 60 -0.19 16.67 2.65
N LEU A 61 0.55 17.78 2.62
CA LEU A 61 0.20 18.95 1.82
C LEU A 61 0.17 18.61 0.33
N ASP A 62 1.14 17.83 -0.15
CA ASP A 62 1.18 17.33 -1.53
C ASP A 62 -0.03 16.44 -1.82
N ILE A 63 -0.39 15.53 -0.91
CA ILE A 63 -1.62 14.71 -1.06
C ILE A 63 -2.86 15.58 -1.15
N GLU A 64 -3.01 16.57 -0.26
CA GLU A 64 -4.16 17.48 -0.26
C GLU A 64 -4.23 18.25 -1.59
N GLN A 65 -3.11 18.82 -2.03
CA GLN A 65 -3.02 19.59 -3.27
C GLN A 65 -3.32 18.74 -4.51
N GLU A 66 -2.77 17.55 -4.62
CA GLU A 66 -3.00 16.66 -5.76
C GLU A 66 -4.46 16.18 -5.80
N ILE A 67 -5.07 15.90 -4.64
CA ILE A 67 -6.51 15.55 -4.58
C ILE A 67 -7.40 16.68 -5.09
N TRP A 68 -7.07 17.94 -4.77
CA TRP A 68 -7.82 19.10 -5.27
C TRP A 68 -7.76 19.24 -6.80
N GLN A 69 -6.71 18.75 -7.43
CA GLN A 69 -6.53 18.80 -8.89
C GLN A 69 -7.27 17.68 -9.62
N ILE A 70 -7.79 16.68 -8.92
CA ILE A 70 -8.52 15.56 -9.52
C ILE A 70 -9.89 16.03 -10.01
N ASP A 71 -10.06 16.14 -11.34
CA ASP A 71 -11.38 16.30 -11.95
C ASP A 71 -12.11 14.95 -12.02
N THR A 72 -12.77 14.61 -10.92
CA THR A 72 -13.60 13.41 -10.80
C THR A 72 -14.71 13.33 -11.87
N ARG A 73 -15.18 14.47 -12.41
CA ARG A 73 -16.19 14.49 -13.49
C ARG A 73 -15.57 14.17 -14.84
N ALA A 74 -14.35 14.61 -15.11
CA ALA A 74 -13.62 14.25 -16.31
C ALA A 74 -13.27 12.75 -16.32
N ILE A 75 -12.78 12.21 -15.21
CA ILE A 75 -12.47 10.78 -15.06
C ILE A 75 -13.72 9.93 -15.32
N ALA A 76 -14.84 10.27 -14.68
CA ALA A 76 -16.11 9.56 -14.86
C ALA A 76 -16.64 9.64 -16.31
N ARG A 77 -16.43 10.76 -17.01
CA ARG A 77 -16.88 10.96 -18.40
C ARG A 77 -16.01 10.26 -19.43
N ARG A 78 -14.69 10.27 -19.24
CA ARG A 78 -13.74 9.71 -20.21
C ARG A 78 -13.55 8.20 -20.10
N ARG A 79 -14.03 7.58 -19.00
CA ARG A 79 -13.70 6.19 -18.64
C ARG A 79 -12.20 5.91 -18.69
N GLU A 80 -11.38 6.94 -18.47
CA GLU A 80 -9.93 6.81 -18.41
C GLU A 80 -9.59 5.97 -17.17
N LYS A 81 -8.88 4.85 -17.39
CA LYS A 81 -8.24 4.08 -16.34
C LYS A 81 -6.93 4.80 -16.02
N GLY A 82 -6.94 5.72 -15.08
CA GLY A 82 -5.78 6.56 -14.73
C GLY A 82 -6.20 7.97 -14.28
N GLY A 83 -5.25 8.77 -13.79
CA GLY A 83 -5.45 10.13 -13.26
C GLY A 83 -5.25 10.27 -11.75
N PHE A 84 -4.65 9.27 -11.10
CA PHE A 84 -4.34 9.26 -9.67
C PHE A 84 -2.85 9.00 -9.40
N GLU A 85 -2.03 8.90 -10.45
CA GLU A 85 -0.61 8.57 -10.39
C GLU A 85 0.15 9.60 -9.57
N ASP A 86 -0.15 10.89 -9.79
CA ASP A 86 0.48 12.01 -9.09
C ASP A 86 0.11 12.03 -7.60
N VAL A 87 -1.13 11.63 -7.27
CA VAL A 87 -1.60 11.48 -5.88
C VAL A 87 -0.95 10.27 -5.20
N TRP A 88 -0.65 9.21 -5.96
CA TRP A 88 -0.09 7.97 -5.41
C TRP A 88 1.34 8.16 -4.92
N VAL A 89 2.13 9.03 -5.55
CA VAL A 89 3.52 9.30 -5.18
C VAL A 89 3.67 9.79 -3.73
N PRO A 90 3.03 10.89 -3.30
CA PRO A 90 3.17 11.40 -1.94
C PRO A 90 2.47 10.48 -0.91
N ILE A 91 1.39 9.79 -1.29
CA ILE A 91 0.80 8.72 -0.45
C ILE A 91 1.84 7.64 -0.16
N ARG A 92 2.50 7.13 -1.20
CA ARG A 92 3.50 6.08 -1.05
C ARG A 92 4.67 6.56 -0.20
N GLN A 93 5.13 7.80 -0.38
CA GLN A 93 6.20 8.40 0.42
C GLN A 93 5.82 8.44 1.90
N LEU A 94 4.68 9.04 2.25
CA LEU A 94 4.17 9.13 3.62
C LEU A 94 4.10 7.75 4.30
N LEU A 95 3.54 6.76 3.59
CA LEU A 95 3.38 5.41 4.11
C LEU A 95 4.73 4.68 4.25
N MET A 96 5.63 4.84 3.29
CA MET A 96 6.97 4.24 3.37
C MET A 96 7.82 4.89 4.47
N GLU A 97 7.74 6.21 4.67
CA GLU A 97 8.37 6.88 5.81
C GLU A 97 7.85 6.33 7.13
N ALA A 98 6.54 6.20 7.27
CA ALA A 98 5.91 5.62 8.46
C ALA A 98 6.38 4.17 8.70
N LEU A 99 6.51 3.35 7.66
CA LEU A 99 6.99 1.98 7.78
C LEU A 99 8.47 1.91 8.18
N ARG A 100 9.30 2.81 7.63
CA ARG A 100 10.75 2.83 7.81
C ARG A 100 11.18 3.46 9.14
N LYS A 101 10.34 4.29 9.76
CA LYS A 101 10.69 5.06 10.96
C LYS A 101 11.11 4.16 12.13
N PRO A 102 12.37 4.24 12.59
CA PRO A 102 12.82 3.48 13.75
C PRO A 102 12.24 4.07 15.04
N LYS A 103 12.17 3.25 16.10
CA LYS A 103 11.66 3.66 17.43
C LYS A 103 10.26 4.29 17.36
N SER A 104 9.42 3.73 16.50
CA SER A 104 8.07 4.23 16.26
C SER A 104 7.17 4.05 17.48
N THR A 105 6.37 5.08 17.76
CA THR A 105 5.38 5.16 18.84
C THR A 105 4.11 5.82 18.31
N PRO A 106 2.96 5.70 19.00
CA PRO A 106 1.75 6.42 18.61
C PRO A 106 1.90 7.95 18.60
N ARG A 107 2.97 8.51 19.18
CA ARG A 107 3.18 9.96 19.22
C ARG A 107 3.97 10.53 18.05
N ASN A 108 4.67 9.68 17.29
CA ASN A 108 5.62 10.14 16.26
C ASN A 108 5.52 9.36 14.95
N ASN A 109 4.54 8.46 14.82
CA ASN A 109 4.37 7.64 13.63
C ASN A 109 2.88 7.54 13.30
N PRO A 110 2.45 8.00 12.10
CA PRO A 110 1.04 8.06 11.75
C PRO A 110 0.38 6.68 11.69
N LEU A 111 1.11 5.65 11.24
CA LEU A 111 0.61 4.28 11.20
C LEU A 111 0.36 3.69 12.60
N VAL A 112 1.31 3.88 13.52
CA VAL A 112 1.16 3.39 14.91
C VAL A 112 0.11 4.19 15.67
N TRP A 113 0.03 5.50 15.41
CA TRP A 113 -1.00 6.37 15.97
C TRP A 113 -2.40 5.95 15.53
N TRP A 114 -2.59 5.71 14.24
CA TRP A 114 -3.87 5.29 13.69
C TRP A 114 -4.37 3.99 14.30
N ILE A 115 -3.48 3.03 14.50
CA ILE A 115 -3.84 1.77 15.16
C ILE A 115 -4.22 1.99 16.63
N ALA A 116 -3.58 2.93 17.33
CA ALA A 116 -4.01 3.33 18.66
C ALA A 116 -5.41 3.98 18.65
N VAL A 117 -5.72 4.81 17.65
CA VAL A 117 -7.06 5.39 17.44
C VAL A 117 -8.09 4.29 17.20
N LEU A 118 -7.82 3.35 16.29
CA LEU A 118 -8.73 2.24 15.97
C LEU A 118 -8.95 1.32 17.17
N ALA A 119 -7.88 0.95 17.88
CA ALA A 119 -7.97 0.10 19.07
C ALA A 119 -8.77 0.79 20.19
N ARG A 120 -8.55 2.09 20.41
CA ARG A 120 -9.29 2.86 21.42
C ARG A 120 -10.77 2.96 21.06
N SER A 121 -11.09 3.24 19.78
CA SER A 121 -12.47 3.26 19.28
C SER A 121 -13.17 1.92 19.53
N ALA A 122 -12.50 0.80 19.23
CA ALA A 122 -13.06 -0.54 19.41
C ALA A 122 -13.28 -0.92 20.89
N VAL A 123 -12.37 -0.53 21.79
CA VAL A 123 -12.45 -0.86 23.23
C VAL A 123 -13.44 0.02 23.99
N SER A 124 -13.74 1.22 23.49
CA SER A 124 -14.52 2.21 24.23
C SER A 124 -15.95 1.78 24.59
N GLY A 125 -16.51 0.69 24.02
CA GLY A 125 -17.73 0.02 24.49
C GLY A 125 -19.04 0.81 24.35
N ASP A 126 -18.96 2.15 24.30
CA ASP A 126 -20.07 3.05 24.01
C ASP A 126 -20.41 2.97 22.53
N SER A 127 -21.59 2.39 22.24
CA SER A 127 -22.13 2.26 20.89
C SER A 127 -22.25 3.58 20.11
N ASP A 128 -22.21 4.71 20.82
CA ASP A 128 -22.32 6.06 20.27
C ASP A 128 -20.96 6.75 20.04
N ILE A 129 -19.88 6.30 20.70
CA ILE A 129 -18.53 6.91 20.61
C ILE A 129 -17.61 6.13 19.68
N ASP A 130 -17.99 4.91 19.28
CA ASP A 130 -17.27 4.09 18.31
C ASP A 130 -17.42 4.61 16.85
N PHE A 131 -17.14 5.89 16.65
CA PHE A 131 -17.43 6.66 15.45
C PHE A 131 -16.48 6.33 14.30
N ILE A 132 -15.20 6.14 14.60
CA ILE A 132 -14.17 5.88 13.60
C ILE A 132 -14.18 4.41 13.21
N SER A 133 -14.28 3.52 14.20
CA SER A 133 -14.25 2.09 13.90
C SER A 133 -15.53 1.65 13.18
N ARG A 134 -16.70 2.24 13.48
CA ARG A 134 -17.93 2.00 12.73
C ARG A 134 -18.11 3.02 11.62
N GLY A 135 -17.06 3.44 10.91
CA GLY A 135 -17.17 4.22 9.66
C GLY A 135 -18.14 5.42 9.65
N ARG A 136 -18.48 6.02 10.81
CA ARG A 136 -19.45 7.12 10.93
C ARG A 136 -18.85 8.47 10.51
N PHE A 137 -17.54 8.51 10.31
CA PHE A 137 -16.87 9.65 9.68
C PHE A 137 -17.21 9.66 8.18
N HIS A 138 -17.97 10.66 7.72
CA HIS A 138 -18.47 10.77 6.35
C HIS A 138 -17.38 10.91 5.27
N LYS A 139 -16.14 11.17 5.69
CA LYS A 139 -14.92 11.20 4.86
C LYS A 139 -14.07 9.94 5.05
N ASN A 140 -14.52 8.96 5.84
CA ASN A 140 -13.83 7.68 6.06
C ASN A 140 -14.20 6.70 4.94
N PRO A 141 -13.25 6.21 4.14
CA PRO A 141 -13.52 5.11 3.24
C PRO A 141 -13.61 3.76 3.98
N MET A 142 -13.42 3.71 5.31
CA MET A 142 -13.35 2.44 6.05
C MET A 142 -14.66 1.64 6.01
N PRO A 143 -14.60 0.33 5.71
CA PRO A 143 -15.77 -0.53 5.70
C PRO A 143 -16.28 -0.79 7.12
N MET A 144 -17.60 -0.75 7.26
CA MET A 144 -18.32 -0.94 8.53
C MET A 144 -18.26 -2.38 9.07
N ASP A 145 -18.10 -3.33 8.16
CA ASP A 145 -18.25 -4.77 8.35
C ASP A 145 -16.94 -5.48 8.69
N VAL A 146 -15.82 -4.75 8.75
CA VAL A 146 -14.49 -5.31 8.97
C VAL A 146 -14.05 -5.01 10.39
N ASP A 147 -13.74 -6.02 11.20
CA ASP A 147 -13.39 -5.80 12.62
C ASP A 147 -11.94 -5.27 12.82
N LEU A 148 -11.54 -5.00 14.06
CA LEU A 148 -10.17 -4.52 14.35
C LEU A 148 -9.09 -5.54 13.95
N ARG A 149 -9.37 -6.85 14.05
CA ARG A 149 -8.42 -7.90 13.69
C ARG A 149 -8.20 -7.90 12.17
N GLU A 150 -9.27 -7.94 11.39
CA GLU A 150 -9.20 -7.92 9.94
C GLU A 150 -8.54 -6.62 9.42
N ARG A 151 -8.74 -5.49 10.11
CA ARG A 151 -8.01 -4.24 9.82
C ARG A 151 -6.51 -4.37 10.04
N LEU A 152 -6.08 -4.98 11.14
CA LEU A 152 -4.66 -5.21 11.40
C LEU A 152 -4.05 -6.18 10.39
N GLU A 153 -4.77 -7.22 9.99
CA GLU A 153 -4.34 -8.13 8.94
C GLU A 153 -4.18 -7.42 7.59
N ALA A 154 -5.14 -6.58 7.21
CA ALA A 154 -5.05 -5.74 6.02
C ALA A 154 -3.83 -4.83 6.07
N ILE A 155 -3.57 -4.20 7.22
CA ILE A 155 -2.39 -3.37 7.41
C ILE A 155 -1.11 -4.20 7.24
N VAL A 156 -0.97 -5.33 7.93
CA VAL A 156 0.22 -6.18 7.80
C VAL A 156 0.41 -6.71 6.37
N HIS A 157 -0.68 -7.07 5.68
CA HIS A 157 -0.62 -7.57 4.30
C HIS A 157 -0.12 -6.50 3.32
N TYR A 158 -0.77 -5.34 3.27
CA TYR A 158 -0.44 -4.28 2.32
C TYR A 158 0.87 -3.56 2.64
N SER A 159 1.34 -3.63 3.88
CA SER A 159 2.71 -3.22 4.21
C SER A 159 3.75 -3.99 3.39
N LYS A 160 3.50 -5.28 3.08
CA LYS A 160 4.37 -6.08 2.23
C LYS A 160 4.37 -5.57 0.79
N VAL A 161 3.18 -5.24 0.28
CA VAL A 161 2.98 -4.69 -1.07
C VAL A 161 3.71 -3.35 -1.21
N LEU A 162 3.54 -2.44 -0.24
CA LEU A 162 4.21 -1.14 -0.23
C LEU A 162 5.73 -1.25 -0.19
N VAL A 163 6.26 -2.16 0.65
CA VAL A 163 7.72 -2.40 0.70
C VAL A 163 8.24 -2.99 -0.60
N LEU A 164 7.47 -3.88 -1.26
CA LEU A 164 7.85 -4.45 -2.54
C LEU A 164 7.83 -3.38 -3.66
N ASP A 165 6.78 -2.57 -3.74
CA ASP A 165 6.69 -1.45 -4.68
C ASP A 165 7.84 -0.45 -4.46
N GLY A 166 8.05 0.00 -3.22
CA GLY A 166 9.13 0.92 -2.89
C GLY A 166 10.53 0.32 -3.11
N ALA A 167 10.70 -0.99 -2.93
CA ALA A 167 11.97 -1.66 -3.25
C ALA A 167 12.22 -1.67 -4.76
N PHE A 168 11.20 -1.98 -5.56
CA PHE A 168 11.33 -1.95 -7.01
C PHE A 168 11.60 -0.54 -7.55
N SER A 169 10.85 0.48 -7.08
CA SER A 169 11.09 1.87 -7.48
C SER A 169 12.51 2.33 -7.13
N THR A 170 12.97 2.08 -5.91
CA THR A 170 14.32 2.49 -5.50
C THR A 170 15.43 1.72 -6.20
N TRP A 171 15.22 0.45 -6.56
CA TRP A 171 16.14 -0.29 -7.40
C TRP A 171 16.21 0.32 -8.80
N SER A 172 15.06 0.63 -9.39
CA SER A 172 14.96 1.23 -10.72
C SER A 172 15.65 2.59 -10.79
N GLU A 173 15.46 3.44 -9.79
CA GLU A 173 16.09 4.78 -9.71
C GLU A 173 17.60 4.71 -9.52
N ARG A 174 18.08 3.72 -8.76
CA ARG A 174 19.51 3.53 -8.45
C ARG A 174 20.25 2.72 -9.51
N SER A 175 19.54 2.04 -10.39
CA SER A 175 20.15 1.28 -11.46
C SER A 175 20.80 2.24 -12.44
N GLU A 176 22.13 2.33 -12.41
CA GLU A 176 22.92 3.12 -13.36
C GLU A 176 22.76 2.62 -14.81
N ARG A 177 22.23 1.41 -14.99
CA ARG A 177 21.99 0.77 -16.28
C ARG A 177 20.50 0.77 -16.59
N SER A 178 20.06 1.70 -17.43
CA SER A 178 18.68 1.75 -17.95
C SER A 178 18.28 0.45 -18.65
N GLU A 179 19.24 -0.23 -19.28
CA GLU A 179 19.08 -1.52 -19.95
C GLU A 179 18.59 -2.62 -18.98
N TRP A 180 19.05 -2.62 -17.73
CA TRP A 180 18.62 -3.60 -16.72
C TRP A 180 17.17 -3.38 -16.30
N VAL A 181 16.76 -2.12 -16.16
CA VAL A 181 15.37 -1.77 -15.85
C VAL A 181 14.46 -2.20 -16.99
N MET A 182 14.85 -1.90 -18.23
CA MET A 182 14.11 -2.32 -19.42
C MET A 182 14.00 -3.85 -19.54
N GLU A 183 15.09 -4.58 -19.29
CA GLU A 183 15.09 -6.05 -19.31
C GLU A 183 14.06 -6.60 -18.32
N VAL A 184 14.13 -6.17 -17.07
CA VAL A 184 13.22 -6.65 -16.01
C VAL A 184 11.77 -6.26 -16.32
N GLN A 185 11.50 -5.01 -16.71
CA GLN A 185 10.15 -4.54 -17.03
C GLN A 185 9.55 -5.26 -18.25
N SER A 186 10.31 -5.38 -19.34
CA SER A 186 9.88 -6.09 -20.54
C SER A 186 9.47 -7.52 -20.19
N ARG A 187 10.25 -8.21 -19.37
CA ARG A 187 9.97 -9.58 -18.94
C ARG A 187 8.76 -9.70 -18.03
N LEU A 188 8.59 -8.77 -17.07
CA LEU A 188 7.40 -8.71 -16.24
C LEU A 188 6.13 -8.53 -17.08
N ASN A 189 6.20 -7.70 -18.13
CA ASN A 189 5.08 -7.43 -19.02
C ASN A 189 4.73 -8.61 -19.95
N MET A 190 5.65 -9.55 -20.19
CA MET A 190 5.36 -10.76 -20.97
C MET A 190 4.54 -11.80 -20.20
N VAL A 191 4.48 -11.72 -18.87
CA VAL A 191 3.73 -12.68 -18.06
C VAL A 191 2.26 -12.25 -18.06
N SER A 192 1.41 -13.01 -18.76
CA SER A 192 -0.05 -12.80 -18.64
C SER A 192 -0.48 -13.07 -17.20
N ILE A 193 -1.10 -12.04 -16.62
CA ILE A 193 -1.74 -12.10 -15.31
C ILE A 193 -3.27 -12.16 -15.44
N GLU A 194 -3.80 -12.35 -16.65
CA GLU A 194 -5.26 -12.36 -16.91
C GLU A 194 -5.99 -13.43 -16.09
N TRP A 195 -5.31 -14.53 -15.75
CA TRP A 195 -5.82 -15.57 -14.87
C TRP A 195 -6.17 -15.07 -13.46
N LEU A 196 -5.54 -13.97 -13.01
CA LEU A 196 -5.98 -13.29 -11.79
C LEU A 196 -7.42 -12.81 -12.00
N ASN A 197 -7.75 -12.28 -13.17
CA ASN A 197 -9.07 -11.72 -13.46
C ASN A 197 -10.17 -12.78 -13.69
N GLU A 198 -9.87 -14.08 -13.63
CA GLU A 198 -10.85 -15.16 -13.76
C GLU A 198 -11.26 -15.71 -12.39
N GLU A 199 -12.54 -15.60 -12.03
CA GLU A 199 -13.09 -16.20 -10.81
C GLU A 199 -13.05 -17.73 -10.90
N GLY A 200 -12.23 -18.38 -10.06
CA GLY A 200 -11.94 -19.81 -10.16
C GLY A 200 -10.92 -20.20 -11.23
N GLY A 201 -10.30 -19.21 -11.87
CA GLY A 201 -9.22 -19.40 -12.84
C GLY A 201 -8.06 -20.18 -12.22
N SER A 202 -7.57 -21.19 -12.95
CA SER A 202 -6.38 -21.92 -12.53
C SER A 202 -5.16 -21.08 -12.89
N ARG A 203 -4.21 -20.94 -11.95
CA ARG A 203 -2.90 -20.38 -12.26
C ARG A 203 -2.36 -21.07 -13.51
N PRO A 204 -1.98 -20.33 -14.57
CA PRO A 204 -1.47 -20.92 -15.78
C PRO A 204 -0.35 -21.88 -15.42
N ALA A 205 -0.30 -23.03 -16.10
CA ALA A 205 0.89 -23.85 -16.09
C ALA A 205 2.06 -22.90 -16.39
N GLY A 206 3.08 -22.92 -15.54
CA GLY A 206 4.28 -22.11 -15.77
C GLY A 206 4.75 -22.32 -17.21
N PRO A 207 5.43 -21.33 -17.82
CA PRO A 207 5.94 -21.47 -19.18
C PRO A 207 6.61 -22.84 -19.34
N SER A 208 6.39 -23.51 -20.48
CA SER A 208 6.93 -24.86 -20.73
C SER A 208 8.44 -24.88 -20.50
N GLY A 209 8.86 -25.47 -19.38
CA GLY A 209 10.21 -25.39 -18.83
C GLY A 209 10.29 -24.36 -17.70
N ASP A 210 10.66 -24.80 -16.50
CA ASP A 210 10.80 -24.03 -15.24
C ASP A 210 11.53 -22.68 -15.38
N GLY A 211 10.93 -21.68 -16.03
CA GLY A 211 11.51 -20.34 -16.24
C GLY A 211 13.03 -20.33 -16.46
N GLY A 212 13.56 -21.26 -17.26
CA GLY A 212 15.01 -21.51 -17.34
C GLY A 212 15.79 -20.22 -17.64
N PRO A 213 17.13 -20.21 -17.50
CA PRO A 213 18.04 -19.14 -16.97
C PRO A 213 17.59 -17.67 -16.79
N VAL A 214 16.30 -17.33 -16.79
CA VAL A 214 15.79 -15.95 -16.87
C VAL A 214 15.88 -15.26 -15.50
N TYR A 215 15.65 -15.97 -14.40
CA TYR A 215 15.95 -15.46 -13.05
C TYR A 215 17.44 -15.51 -12.69
N SER A 216 18.30 -15.97 -13.62
CA SER A 216 19.74 -16.04 -13.42
C SER A 216 20.53 -14.97 -14.16
N THR A 217 19.88 -14.01 -14.83
CA THR A 217 20.60 -12.83 -15.36
C THR A 217 21.03 -11.93 -14.21
N ASP A 218 22.12 -11.19 -14.41
CA ASP A 218 22.64 -10.26 -13.39
C ASP A 218 21.60 -9.20 -13.00
N ALA A 219 20.79 -8.72 -13.97
CA ALA A 219 19.72 -7.78 -13.72
C ALA A 219 18.64 -8.37 -12.80
N TRP A 220 18.21 -9.61 -13.06
CA TRP A 220 17.23 -10.31 -12.22
C TRP A 220 17.78 -10.64 -10.82
N GLN A 221 19.03 -11.09 -10.72
CA GLN A 221 19.67 -11.33 -9.44
C GLN A 221 19.81 -10.03 -8.64
N SER A 222 20.13 -8.92 -9.30
CA SER A 222 20.24 -7.60 -8.68
C SER A 222 18.90 -7.13 -8.10
N VAL A 223 17.81 -7.16 -8.87
CA VAL A 223 16.50 -6.71 -8.38
C VAL A 223 15.98 -7.60 -7.26
N VAL A 224 16.15 -8.92 -7.38
CA VAL A 224 15.74 -9.88 -6.33
C VAL A 224 16.55 -9.68 -5.05
N ALA A 225 17.86 -9.50 -5.15
CA ALA A 225 18.72 -9.22 -3.99
C ALA A 225 18.32 -7.93 -3.30
N HIS A 226 18.06 -6.85 -4.05
CA HIS A 226 17.60 -5.58 -3.48
C HIS A 226 16.23 -5.71 -2.81
N ILE A 227 15.26 -6.39 -3.45
CA ILE A 227 13.95 -6.64 -2.85
C ILE A 227 14.07 -7.46 -1.56
N ALA A 228 14.93 -8.48 -1.54
CA ALA A 228 15.19 -9.30 -0.36
C ALA A 228 15.78 -8.46 0.78
N GLU A 229 16.78 -7.62 0.49
CA GLU A 229 17.37 -6.70 1.47
C GLU A 229 16.34 -5.73 2.04
N GLN A 230 15.54 -5.07 1.19
CA GLN A 230 14.50 -4.13 1.63
C GLN A 230 13.42 -4.83 2.46
N THR A 231 13.03 -6.04 2.06
CA THR A 231 12.07 -6.87 2.78
C THR A 231 12.61 -7.25 4.16
N GLU A 232 13.84 -7.74 4.26
CA GLU A 232 14.45 -8.04 5.56
C GLU A 232 14.56 -6.79 6.43
N ARG A 233 15.00 -5.68 5.84
CA ARG A 233 15.21 -4.41 6.55
C ARG A 233 13.92 -3.84 7.13
N HIS A 234 12.81 -3.93 6.40
CA HIS A 234 11.55 -3.25 6.73
C HIS A 234 10.43 -4.17 7.22
N LEU A 235 10.47 -5.45 6.85
CA LEU A 235 9.49 -6.47 7.22
C LEU A 235 10.11 -7.58 8.10
N GLY A 236 11.43 -7.70 8.21
CA GLY A 236 12.15 -8.79 8.87
C GLY A 236 12.34 -8.68 10.38
N GLY A 237 11.36 -8.17 11.14
CA GLY A 237 11.30 -8.42 12.59
C GLY A 237 12.25 -7.60 13.48
N LYS A 238 12.83 -6.49 12.99
CA LYS A 238 13.58 -5.57 13.85
C LYS A 238 12.68 -5.01 14.95
N GLN A 239 13.05 -5.29 16.21
CA GLN A 239 12.32 -4.77 17.37
C GLN A 239 12.17 -3.24 17.29
N LYS A 240 11.02 -2.73 17.71
CA LYS A 240 10.69 -1.29 17.77
C LYS A 240 10.45 -0.59 16.42
N THR A 241 10.30 -1.31 15.30
CA THR A 241 9.70 -0.77 14.07
C THR A 241 8.17 -0.76 14.17
N ALA A 242 7.49 -0.01 13.30
CA ALA A 242 6.03 -0.02 13.23
C ALA A 242 5.52 -1.45 12.96
N ILE A 243 5.98 -2.10 11.90
CA ILE A 243 5.56 -3.46 11.50
C ILE A 243 5.81 -4.51 12.57
N TYR A 244 6.94 -4.46 13.28
CA TYR A 244 7.17 -5.38 14.39
C TYR A 244 6.06 -5.27 15.45
N ARG A 245 5.70 -4.04 15.84
CA ARG A 245 4.62 -3.80 16.81
C ARG A 245 3.27 -4.28 16.29
N LEU A 246 2.97 -4.06 15.01
CA LEU A 246 1.69 -4.46 14.43
C LEU A 246 1.55 -5.97 14.36
N ARG A 247 2.64 -6.67 14.02
CA ARG A 247 2.67 -8.14 14.05
C ARG A 247 2.51 -8.70 15.45
N MET A 248 3.17 -8.10 16.45
CA MET A 248 2.98 -8.49 17.85
C MET A 248 1.52 -8.32 18.28
N LEU A 249 0.89 -7.20 17.93
CA LEU A 249 -0.51 -6.94 18.24
C LEU A 249 -1.44 -7.93 17.50
N ALA A 250 -1.24 -8.12 16.20
CA ALA A 250 -2.02 -9.07 15.40
C ALA A 250 -1.90 -10.50 15.96
N ASN A 251 -0.69 -10.94 16.31
CA ASN A 251 -0.46 -12.26 16.91
C ASN A 251 -1.13 -12.40 18.28
N ALA A 252 -1.06 -11.37 19.13
CA ALA A 252 -1.72 -11.38 20.44
C ALA A 252 -3.25 -11.41 20.31
N MET A 253 -3.81 -10.78 19.27
CA MET A 253 -5.24 -10.82 19.00
C MET A 253 -5.70 -12.15 18.41
N MET A 254 -4.80 -12.99 17.88
CA MET A 254 -5.10 -14.32 17.31
C MET A 254 -5.10 -15.46 18.33
N GLN A 255 -4.64 -15.21 19.56
CA GLN A 255 -4.72 -16.14 20.70
C GLN A 255 -6.06 -16.01 21.42
#